data_AF-A0A1Y1MCL3-F1
#
_entry.id   AF-A0A1Y1MCL3-F1
#
_cell.length_a   1.000
_cell.length_b   1.000
_cell.length_c   1.000
_cell.angle_alpha   90.00
_cell.angle_beta   90.00
_cell.angle_gamma   90.00
#
_symmetry.space_group_name_H-M   'P 1'
#
loop_
_entity.id
_entity.type
_entity.pdbx_description
1 polymer ?
#
loop_
_entity_poly.entity_id
_entity_poly.type
_entity_poly.pdbx_seq_one_letter_code
_entity_poly.pdbx_strand_id
1 'polypeptide(L)'
;MFGENYLRVLLAAFNFIFAILSIALIALAIIYEEKLLSVSLYIEDLFITFPTLLLILGSLGFVFSILGCYCARTAHKGFFVAFIVALSCLMILELSISVIAFLNIDSELGNNTRSLMESQVTSTSASDITKFHQIEDLVST
;
A
#
# COMPACT_ATOMS: atom_id res chain seq x y z
N MET A 1 -24.54 -29.45 -13.70
CA MET A 1 -23.85 -30.18 -12.61
C MET A 1 -22.35 -29.85 -12.54
N PHE A 2 -21.64 -29.64 -13.65
CA PHE A 2 -20.21 -29.29 -13.63
C PHE A 2 -19.89 -27.89 -13.06
N GLY A 3 -20.64 -26.84 -13.42
CA GLY A 3 -20.29 -25.44 -13.05
C GLY A 3 -20.28 -25.13 -11.54
N GLU A 4 -21.02 -25.85 -10.72
CA GLU A 4 -21.18 -25.54 -9.29
C GLU A 4 -19.90 -25.82 -8.48
N ASN A 5 -19.12 -26.83 -8.89
CA ASN A 5 -17.86 -27.15 -8.24
C ASN A 5 -16.76 -26.15 -8.63
N TYR A 6 -16.73 -25.71 -9.90
CA TYR A 6 -15.80 -24.69 -10.37
C TYR A 6 -16.01 -23.35 -9.67
N LEU A 7 -17.27 -22.92 -9.50
CA LEU A 7 -17.61 -21.68 -8.79
C LEU A 7 -17.12 -21.70 -7.33
N ARG A 8 -17.26 -22.84 -6.63
CA ARG A 8 -16.79 -22.98 -5.25
C ARG A 8 -15.27 -22.90 -5.13
N VAL A 9 -14.55 -23.56 -6.03
CA VAL A 9 -13.07 -23.54 -6.07
C VAL A 9 -12.55 -22.15 -6.44
N LEU A 10 -13.14 -21.53 -7.48
CA LEU A 10 -12.76 -20.18 -7.91
C LEU A 10 -13.01 -19.15 -6.80
N LEU A 11 -14.16 -19.26 -6.12
CA LEU A 11 -14.45 -18.37 -5.00
C LEU A 11 -13.43 -18.57 -3.88
N ALA A 12 -13.13 -19.81 -3.49
CA ALA A 12 -12.15 -20.09 -2.44
C ALA A 12 -10.76 -19.51 -2.78
N ALA A 13 -10.31 -19.66 -4.04
CA ALA A 13 -9.04 -19.11 -4.50
C ALA A 13 -9.03 -17.59 -4.50
N PHE A 14 -10.06 -16.95 -5.07
CA PHE A 14 -10.21 -15.50 -5.10
C PHE A 14 -10.23 -14.89 -3.71
N ASN A 15 -10.94 -15.55 -2.81
CA ASN A 15 -11.12 -15.10 -1.44
C ASN A 15 -9.84 -15.19 -0.61
N PHE A 16 -8.99 -16.18 -0.89
CA PHE A 16 -7.66 -16.29 -0.29
C PHE A 16 -6.73 -15.18 -0.77
N ILE A 17 -6.73 -14.89 -2.08
CA ILE A 17 -5.96 -13.76 -2.65
C ILE A 17 -6.45 -12.44 -2.04
N PHE A 18 -7.76 -12.25 -1.97
CA PHE A 18 -8.39 -11.08 -1.36
C PHE A 18 -8.00 -10.92 0.11
N ALA A 19 -7.96 -12.00 0.89
CA ALA A 19 -7.49 -11.94 2.28
C ALA A 19 -6.05 -11.43 2.40
N ILE A 20 -5.15 -11.88 1.52
CA ILE A 20 -3.75 -11.43 1.51
C ILE A 20 -3.68 -9.94 1.16
N LEU A 21 -4.45 -9.49 0.16
CA LEU A 21 -4.52 -8.08 -0.23
C LEU A 21 -5.04 -7.19 0.90
N SER A 22 -6.12 -7.59 1.58
CA SER A 22 -6.68 -6.85 2.71
C SER A 22 -5.70 -6.76 3.88
N ILE A 23 -4.94 -7.83 4.17
CA ILE A 23 -3.87 -7.79 5.18
C ILE A 23 -2.76 -6.80 4.79
N ALA A 24 -2.37 -6.78 3.52
CA ALA A 24 -1.37 -5.84 3.01
C ALA A 24 -1.86 -4.37 3.13
N LEU A 25 -3.14 -4.10 2.86
CA LEU A 25 -3.73 -2.77 3.03
C LEU A 25 -3.76 -2.32 4.50
N ILE A 26 -4.08 -3.23 5.42
CA ILE A 26 -4.03 -2.94 6.86
C ILE A 26 -2.60 -2.59 7.29
N ALA A 27 -1.60 -3.35 6.83
CA ALA A 27 -0.20 -3.06 7.11
C ALA A 27 0.23 -1.70 6.55
N LEU A 28 -0.21 -1.38 5.32
CA LEU A 28 0.06 -0.09 4.69
C LEU A 28 -0.58 1.06 5.49
N ALA A 29 -1.83 0.91 5.93
CA ALA A 29 -2.49 1.92 6.75
C ALA A 29 -1.70 2.27 8.02
N ILE A 30 -1.18 1.26 8.73
CA ILE A 30 -0.37 1.44 9.95
C ILE A 30 0.92 2.20 9.64
N ILE A 31 1.66 1.79 8.60
CA ILE A 31 2.93 2.45 8.21
C ILE A 31 2.72 3.93 7.87
N TYR A 32 1.59 4.26 7.23
CA TYR A 32 1.29 5.63 6.83
C TYR A 32 0.73 6.51 7.95
N GLU A 33 0.05 5.90 8.93
CA GLU A 33 -0.45 6.62 10.10
C GLU A 33 0.70 7.30 10.85
N GLU A 34 1.83 6.61 11.02
CA GLU A 34 3.04 7.13 11.68
C GLU A 34 3.62 8.37 10.97
N LYS A 35 3.56 8.40 9.63
CA LYS A 35 4.04 9.52 8.81
C LYS A 35 3.13 10.76 8.92
N LEU A 36 1.82 10.56 9.08
CA LEU A 36 0.85 11.65 9.18
C LEU A 36 0.79 12.30 10.57
N LEU A 37 1.14 11.56 11.63
CA LEU A 37 1.12 12.04 13.00
C LEU A 37 2.06 13.24 13.23
N SER A 38 3.08 13.40 12.38
CA SER A 38 3.99 14.56 12.39
C SER A 38 3.41 15.83 11.72
N VAL A 39 2.32 15.70 10.95
CA VAL A 39 1.70 16.80 10.16
C VAL A 39 0.29 17.13 10.66
N SER A 40 -0.38 16.20 11.35
CA SER A 40 -1.78 16.32 11.79
C SER A 40 -2.05 17.35 12.90
N LEU A 41 -1.02 18.01 13.43
CA LEU A 41 -1.21 19.09 14.42
C LEU A 41 -1.87 20.35 13.84
N TYR A 42 -2.12 20.41 12.51
CA TYR A 42 -2.54 21.65 11.83
C TYR A 42 -3.84 21.58 11.03
N ILE A 43 -4.50 20.44 10.90
CA ILE A 43 -5.74 20.33 10.10
C ILE A 43 -6.85 19.78 10.98
N GLU A 44 -7.52 20.71 11.65
CA GLU A 44 -8.75 20.46 12.38
C GLU A 44 -9.90 20.28 11.39
N ASP A 45 -10.65 19.21 11.64
CA ASP A 45 -11.98 18.89 11.16
C ASP A 45 -12.20 18.35 9.72
N LEU A 46 -12.86 17.19 9.72
CA LEU A 46 -13.66 16.59 8.66
C LEU A 46 -13.00 15.81 7.51
N PHE A 47 -11.67 15.64 7.50
CA PHE A 47 -11.06 14.68 6.57
C PHE A 47 -10.68 13.39 7.30
N ILE A 48 -11.58 12.42 7.13
CA ILE A 48 -11.29 11.01 7.27
C ILE A 48 -9.90 10.78 6.61
N THR A 49 -8.91 10.48 7.44
CA THR A 49 -7.53 10.44 6.99
C THR A 49 -7.38 9.27 6.03
N PHE A 50 -6.77 9.47 4.86
CA PHE A 50 -6.61 8.43 3.82
C PHE A 50 -6.19 7.06 4.42
N PRO A 51 -5.15 6.99 5.27
CA PRO A 51 -4.79 5.80 6.05
C PRO A 51 -5.94 5.14 6.81
N THR A 52 -6.79 5.91 7.49
CA THR A 52 -7.95 5.41 8.24
C THR A 52 -8.97 4.74 7.33
N LEU A 53 -9.17 5.26 6.11
CA LEU A 53 -10.03 4.61 5.12
C LEU A 53 -9.49 3.26 4.68
N LEU A 54 -8.17 3.18 4.45
CA LEU A 54 -7.49 1.94 4.07
C LEU A 54 -7.61 0.89 5.19
N LEU A 55 -7.49 1.30 6.45
CA LEU A 55 -7.66 0.43 7.61
C LEU A 55 -9.08 -0.14 7.69
N ILE A 56 -10.09 0.73 7.59
CA ILE A 56 -11.50 0.32 7.65
C ILE A 56 -11.81 -0.62 6.49
N LEU A 57 -11.46 -0.23 5.26
CA LEU A 57 -11.78 -1.02 4.07
C LEU A 57 -11.09 -2.39 4.07
N GLY A 58 -9.81 -2.44 4.44
CA GLY A 58 -9.06 -3.70 4.57
C GLY A 58 -9.63 -4.60 5.68
N SER A 59 -10.03 -4.03 6.83
CA SER A 59 -10.66 -4.82 7.90
C SER A 59 -11.99 -5.43 7.49
N LEU A 60 -12.84 -4.66 6.78
CA LEU A 60 -14.07 -5.19 6.20
C LEU A 60 -13.75 -6.27 5.15
N GLY A 61 -12.82 -6.03 4.25
CA GLY A 61 -12.38 -7.01 3.24
C GLY A 61 -11.94 -8.34 3.86
N PHE A 62 -11.15 -8.29 4.93
CA PHE A 62 -10.72 -9.49 5.66
C PHE A 62 -11.91 -10.26 6.28
N VAL A 63 -12.86 -9.56 6.89
CA VAL A 63 -14.08 -10.18 7.45
C VAL A 63 -14.91 -10.80 6.32
N PHE A 64 -15.15 -10.08 5.23
CA PHE A 64 -15.84 -10.60 4.05
C PHE A 64 -15.12 -11.83 3.47
N SER A 65 -13.79 -11.91 3.57
CA SER A 65 -13.08 -13.12 3.18
C SER A 65 -13.40 -14.31 4.08
N ILE A 66 -13.44 -14.14 5.40
CA ILE A 66 -13.84 -15.24 6.29
C ILE A 66 -15.29 -15.67 6.00
N LEU A 67 -16.19 -14.72 5.74
CA LEU A 67 -17.58 -15.02 5.34
C LEU A 67 -17.67 -15.77 4.00
N GLY A 68 -16.83 -15.46 3.02
CA GLY A 68 -16.84 -16.17 1.73
C GLY A 68 -16.46 -17.66 1.85
N CYS A 69 -15.51 -17.97 2.73
CA CYS A 69 -15.17 -19.35 3.08
C CYS A 69 -16.33 -20.06 3.80
N TYR A 70 -17.07 -19.34 4.65
CA TYR A 70 -18.27 -19.88 5.32
C TYR A 70 -19.42 -20.12 4.33
N CYS A 71 -19.67 -19.19 3.42
CA CYS A 71 -20.71 -19.29 2.38
C CYS A 71 -20.49 -20.43 1.40
N ALA A 72 -19.24 -20.81 1.10
CA ALA A 72 -18.93 -21.98 0.27
C ALA A 72 -19.49 -23.30 0.85
N ARG A 73 -19.77 -23.32 2.15
CA ARG A 73 -20.29 -24.47 2.90
C ARG A 73 -21.83 -24.50 3.01
N THR A 74 -22.52 -23.41 2.66
CA THR A 74 -23.99 -23.29 2.81
C THR A 74 -24.71 -23.67 1.51
N ALA A 75 -25.78 -24.48 1.59
CA ALA A 75 -26.48 -25.05 0.42
C ALA A 75 -27.46 -24.09 -0.31
N HIS A 76 -27.66 -22.87 0.18
CA HIS A 76 -28.62 -21.91 -0.37
C HIS A 76 -28.00 -21.04 -1.49
N LYS A 77 -28.27 -21.42 -2.74
CA LYS A 77 -27.64 -20.86 -3.96
C LYS A 77 -27.90 -19.37 -4.23
N GLY A 78 -29.01 -18.81 -3.75
CA GLY A 78 -29.39 -17.42 -4.05
C GLY A 78 -28.52 -16.38 -3.33
N PHE A 79 -28.21 -16.61 -2.05
CA PHE A 79 -27.44 -15.67 -1.23
C PHE A 79 -25.95 -15.65 -1.61
N PHE A 80 -25.46 -16.77 -2.13
CA PHE A 80 -24.08 -16.95 -2.56
C PHE A 80 -23.70 -16.01 -3.71
N VAL A 81 -24.55 -15.89 -4.74
CA VAL A 81 -24.24 -15.05 -5.90
C VAL A 81 -24.17 -13.56 -5.55
N ALA A 82 -25.12 -13.07 -4.75
CA ALA A 82 -25.12 -11.68 -4.29
C ALA A 82 -23.85 -11.36 -3.47
N PHE A 83 -23.42 -12.30 -2.63
CA PHE A 83 -22.21 -12.16 -1.84
C PHE A 83 -20.94 -12.10 -2.70
N ILE A 84 -20.84 -12.93 -3.74
CA ILE A 84 -19.72 -12.91 -4.70
C ILE A 84 -19.64 -11.55 -5.41
N VAL A 85 -20.78 -11.02 -5.86
CA VAL A 85 -20.82 -9.73 -6.56
C VAL A 85 -20.36 -8.60 -5.63
N ALA A 86 -20.80 -8.61 -4.36
CA ALA A 86 -20.37 -7.63 -3.36
C ALA A 86 -18.84 -7.72 -3.10
N LEU A 87 -18.31 -8.94 -2.92
CA LEU A 87 -16.87 -9.19 -2.78
C LEU A 87 -16.07 -8.70 -3.98
N SER A 88 -16.54 -9.00 -5.19
CA SER A 88 -15.89 -8.56 -6.42
C SER A 88 -15.85 -7.04 -6.52
N CYS A 89 -16.91 -6.35 -6.08
CA CYS A 89 -16.94 -4.90 -6.03
C CYS A 89 -15.91 -4.35 -5.03
N LEU A 90 -15.81 -4.94 -3.84
CA LEU A 90 -14.78 -4.57 -2.85
C LEU A 90 -13.36 -4.78 -3.38
N MET A 91 -13.10 -5.87 -4.11
CA MET A 91 -11.77 -6.12 -4.68
C MET A 91 -11.37 -5.05 -5.69
N ILE A 92 -12.29 -4.60 -6.55
CA ILE A 92 -12.00 -3.56 -7.54
C ILE A 92 -11.68 -2.23 -6.84
N LEU A 93 -12.42 -1.91 -5.77
CA LEU A 93 -12.18 -0.72 -4.95
C LEU A 93 -10.82 -0.78 -4.24
N GLU A 94 -10.51 -1.87 -3.55
CA GLU A 94 -9.21 -2.07 -2.89
C GLU A 94 -8.05 -2.01 -3.88
N LEU A 95 -8.18 -2.66 -5.05
CA LEU A 95 -7.15 -2.61 -6.09
C LEU A 95 -6.91 -1.18 -6.58
N SER A 96 -7.98 -0.41 -6.79
CA SER A 96 -7.90 0.97 -7.26
C SER A 96 -7.16 1.86 -6.24
N ILE A 97 -7.52 1.74 -4.96
CA ILE A 97 -6.88 2.48 -3.87
C ILE A 97 -5.40 2.06 -3.74
N SER A 98 -5.10 0.76 -3.83
CA SER A 98 -3.74 0.23 -3.76
C SER A 98 -2.86 0.77 -4.89
N VAL A 99 -3.38 0.87 -6.11
CA VAL A 99 -2.64 1.43 -7.26
C VAL A 99 -2.38 2.92 -7.06
N ILE A 100 -3.39 3.69 -6.61
CA ILE A 100 -3.22 5.12 -6.31
C ILE A 100 -2.16 5.33 -5.22
N ALA A 101 -2.22 4.54 -4.14
CA ALA A 101 -1.25 4.59 -3.06
C ALA A 101 0.17 4.28 -3.57
N PHE A 102 0.32 3.25 -4.42
CA PHE A 102 1.59 2.86 -5.00
C PHE A 102 2.22 3.96 -5.86
N LEU A 103 1.43 4.60 -6.73
CA LEU A 103 1.91 5.72 -7.57
C LEU A 103 2.38 6.91 -6.72
N ASN A 104 1.70 7.18 -5.61
CA ASN A 104 2.11 8.26 -4.70
C ASN A 104 3.47 7.97 -4.04
N ILE A 105 3.71 6.73 -3.60
CA ILE A 105 5.01 6.32 -3.01
C ILE A 105 6.14 6.53 -4.00
N ASP A 106 5.96 6.06 -5.23
CA ASP A 106 7.00 6.10 -6.26
C ASP A 106 7.42 7.55 -6.56
N SER A 107 6.44 8.46 -6.62
CA SER A 107 6.68 9.89 -6.83
C SER A 107 7.46 10.55 -5.68
N GLU A 108 7.16 10.19 -4.43
CA GLU A 108 7.91 10.67 -3.25
C GLU A 108 9.34 10.10 -3.24
N LEU A 109 9.49 8.80 -3.54
CA LEU A 109 10.76 8.10 -3.50
C LEU A 109 11.73 8.64 -4.56
N GLY A 110 11.25 8.91 -5.78
CA GLY A 110 12.05 9.50 -6.84
C GLY A 110 12.59 10.89 -6.49
N ASN A 111 11.76 11.75 -5.90
CA ASN A 111 12.19 13.10 -5.47
C ASN A 111 13.20 13.05 -4.31
N ASN A 112 12.95 12.20 -3.31
CA ASN A 112 13.85 12.07 -2.17
C ASN A 112 15.22 11.50 -2.59
N THR A 113 15.24 10.52 -3.50
CA THR A 113 16.49 9.93 -4.02
C THR A 113 17.32 10.95 -4.80
N ARG A 114 16.68 11.84 -5.57
CA ARG A 114 17.38 12.92 -6.29
C ARG A 114 18.03 13.93 -5.35
N SER A 115 17.34 14.32 -4.28
CA SER A 115 17.91 15.23 -3.27
C SER A 115 19.09 14.63 -2.50
N LEU A 116 19.06 13.32 -2.24
CA LEU A 116 20.17 12.60 -1.63
C LEU A 116 21.38 12.48 -2.58
N MET A 117 21.13 12.25 -3.87
CA MET A 117 22.17 12.29 -4.91
C MET A 117 22.83 13.68 -5.01
N GLU A 118 22.04 14.76 -4.99
CA GLU A 118 22.58 16.13 -4.99
C GLU A 118 23.41 16.41 -3.73
N SER A 119 22.97 15.94 -2.56
CA SER A 119 23.73 16.09 -1.33
C SER A 119 25.05 15.32 -1.32
N GLN A 120 25.11 14.12 -1.93
CA GLN A 120 26.36 13.36 -2.10
C GLN A 120 27.29 13.95 -3.17
N VAL A 121 26.76 14.44 -4.29
CA VAL A 121 27.59 15.07 -5.34
C VAL A 121 28.25 16.36 -4.84
N THR A 122 27.52 17.15 -4.04
CA THR A 122 28.04 18.41 -3.48
C THR A 122 29.08 18.14 -2.38
N SER A 123 28.84 17.15 -1.51
CA SER A 123 29.78 16.77 -0.45
C SER A 123 31.03 16.06 -0.98
N THR A 124 30.91 15.24 -2.03
CA THR A 124 32.08 14.67 -2.75
C THR A 124 32.90 15.75 -3.44
N SER A 125 32.26 16.69 -4.17
CA SER A 125 32.98 17.81 -4.81
C SER A 125 33.73 18.69 -3.81
N ALA A 126 33.12 18.99 -2.66
CA ALA A 126 33.80 19.74 -1.60
C ALA A 126 34.99 18.95 -1.02
N SER A 127 34.85 17.63 -0.85
CA SER A 127 35.93 16.78 -0.33
C SER A 127 37.11 16.61 -1.30
N ASP A 128 36.84 16.52 -2.61
CA ASP A 128 37.89 16.41 -3.63
C ASP A 128 38.61 17.75 -3.86
N ILE A 129 37.89 18.88 -3.86
CA ILE A 129 38.51 20.20 -3.95
C ILE A 129 39.40 20.47 -2.74
N THR A 130 38.97 20.06 -1.54
CA THR A 130 39.77 20.22 -0.31
C THR A 130 41.05 19.37 -0.35
N LYS A 131 40.96 18.14 -0.88
CA LYS A 131 42.14 17.28 -1.06
C LYS A 131 43.10 17.80 -2.12
N PHE A 132 42.60 18.33 -3.23
CA PHE A 132 43.45 18.99 -4.24
C PHE A 132 44.18 20.20 -3.68
N HIS A 133 43.49 21.03 -2.89
CA HIS A 133 44.11 22.19 -2.23
C HIS A 133 45.24 21.79 -1.27
N GLN A 134 45.03 20.72 -0.49
CA GLN A 134 46.07 20.21 0.41
C GLN A 134 47.28 19.63 -0.33
N ILE A 135 47.08 19.05 -1.51
CA ILE A 135 48.19 18.51 -2.32
C ILE A 135 48.98 19.65 -2.98
N GLU A 136 48.31 20.71 -3.45
CA GLU A 136 48.95 21.90 -4.02
C GLU A 136 49.84 22.62 -2.98
N ASP A 137 49.35 22.75 -1.75
CA ASP A 137 50.11 23.35 -0.64
C ASP A 137 51.37 22.53 -0.27
N LEU A 138 51.33 21.20 -0.42
CA LEU A 138 52.48 20.31 -0.16
C LEU A 138 53.51 20.29 -1.29
N VAL A 139 53.12 20.64 -2.52
CA VAL A 139 54.01 20.67 -3.69
C VAL A 139 54.71 22.04 -3.85
N SER A 140 54.17 23.09 -3.23
CA SER A 140 54.75 24.45 -3.26
C SER A 140 55.83 24.72 -2.20
N THR A 141 56.16 23.74 -1.34
CA THR A 141 57.23 23.84 -0.32
C THR A 141 58.46 23.04 -0.75
#